data_AF-A0A3D9C0C8-F1
#
_entry.id   AF-A0A3D9C0C8-F1
#
_cell.length_a   1.000
_cell.length_b   1.000
_cell.length_c   1.000
_cell.angle_alpha   90.00
_cell.angle_beta   90.00
_cell.angle_gamma   90.00
#
_symmetry.space_group_name_H-M   'P 1'
#
loop_
_entity.id
_entity.type
_entity.pdbx_description
1 polymer ?
#
loop_
_entity_poly.entity_id
_entity_poly.type
_entity_poly.pdbx_seq_one_letter_code
_entity_poly.pdbx_strand_id
1 'polypeptide(L)'
;GRSTKGLPVMSLVKNIENDNWTKNYTYYDTKARAIGTHSINHLGGYTQTESKLDFAGVAQNVVTRHKRLATDTETVIIENFEYDHQNRLLVHKHQVNSNPVEILTQNTYNELSQLESKKVGGISVGTPLQQIDYKYNIRGWMTKINDPANLNGKLFGYEIKY
;
A
#
# COMPACT_ATOMS: atom_id res chain seq x y z
N GLY A 1 26.34 -10.33 12.32
CA GLY A 1 25.22 -10.17 11.37
C GLY A 1 24.63 -11.53 11.03
N ARG A 2 23.36 -11.60 10.63
CA ARG A 2 22.78 -12.83 10.06
C ARG A 2 23.32 -13.04 8.64
N SER A 3 23.55 -14.30 8.26
CA SER A 3 23.99 -14.64 6.90
C SER A 3 22.84 -14.42 5.91
N THR A 4 23.16 -13.86 4.74
CA THR A 4 22.24 -13.75 3.58
C THR A 4 22.38 -14.92 2.62
N LYS A 5 23.13 -15.97 2.98
CA LYS A 5 23.30 -17.17 2.15
C LYS A 5 21.94 -17.80 1.85
N GLY A 6 21.65 -17.99 0.56
CA GLY A 6 20.38 -18.55 0.09
C GLY A 6 19.28 -17.52 -0.14
N LEU A 7 19.50 -16.24 0.18
CA LEU A 7 18.59 -15.14 -0.13
C LEU A 7 19.07 -14.42 -1.40
N PRO A 8 18.18 -14.04 -2.33
CA PRO A 8 18.54 -13.23 -3.47
C PRO A 8 18.91 -11.81 -3.00
N VAL A 9 20.17 -11.43 -3.17
CA VAL A 9 20.68 -10.10 -2.74
C VAL A 9 20.81 -9.12 -3.89
N MET A 10 20.98 -9.62 -5.11
CA MET A 10 21.21 -8.81 -6.30
C MET A 10 20.70 -9.52 -7.56
N SER A 11 20.18 -8.73 -8.50
CA SER A 11 19.98 -9.15 -9.89
C SER A 11 20.39 -8.04 -10.85
N LEU A 12 20.86 -8.41 -12.04
CA LEU A 12 21.25 -7.48 -13.09
C LEU A 12 20.49 -7.82 -14.38
N VAL A 13 19.95 -6.80 -15.03
CA VAL A 13 19.26 -6.92 -16.32
C VAL A 13 19.93 -5.96 -17.30
N LYS A 14 20.43 -6.49 -18.42
CA LYS A 14 21.05 -5.70 -19.48
C LYS A 14 19.97 -5.04 -20.34
N ASN A 15 20.09 -3.74 -20.56
CA ASN A 15 19.35 -3.05 -21.62
C ASN A 15 20.20 -3.09 -22.90
N ILE A 16 19.64 -3.63 -23.97
CA ILE A 16 20.33 -3.81 -25.26
C ILE A 16 20.36 -2.54 -26.12
N GLU A 17 19.46 -1.59 -25.88
CA GLU A 17 19.32 -0.37 -26.68
C GLU A 17 20.41 0.65 -26.34
N ASN A 18 20.83 0.70 -25.06
CA ASN A 18 21.78 1.70 -24.59
C ASN A 18 23.01 1.12 -23.87
N ASP A 19 23.20 -0.20 -23.97
CA ASP A 19 24.29 -0.96 -23.36
C ASP A 19 24.46 -0.76 -21.83
N ASN A 20 23.43 -0.27 -21.13
CA ASN A 20 23.45 -0.07 -19.68
C ASN A 20 22.73 -1.20 -18.92
N TRP A 21 22.88 -1.20 -17.60
CA TRP A 21 22.33 -2.23 -16.73
C TRP A 21 21.32 -1.64 -15.75
N THR A 22 20.19 -2.33 -15.59
CA THR A 22 19.33 -2.19 -14.42
C THR A 22 19.88 -3.11 -13.32
N LYS A 23 20.10 -2.58 -12.12
CA LYS A 23 20.65 -3.30 -10.97
C LYS A 23 19.62 -3.29 -9.85
N ASN A 24 19.17 -4.46 -9.41
CA ASN A 24 18.25 -4.57 -8.29
C ASN A 24 18.97 -5.17 -7.08
N TYR A 25 18.73 -4.58 -5.92
CA TYR A 25 19.24 -5.02 -4.62
C TYR A 25 18.07 -5.28 -3.69
N THR A 26 18.21 -6.30 -2.82
CA THR A 26 17.21 -6.62 -1.80
C THR A 26 17.86 -6.66 -0.43
N TYR A 27 17.22 -5.99 0.53
CA TYR A 27 17.67 -5.88 1.92
C TYR A 27 16.74 -6.65 2.84
N TYR A 28 17.33 -7.32 3.82
CA TYR A 28 16.63 -8.21 4.73
C TYR A 28 16.87 -7.83 6.19
N ASP A 29 15.87 -8.06 7.04
CA ASP A 29 16.04 -7.98 8.48
C ASP A 29 16.72 -9.24 9.07
N THR A 30 16.92 -9.25 10.39
CA THR A 30 17.52 -10.39 11.10
C THR A 30 16.68 -11.66 11.09
N LYS A 31 15.40 -11.58 10.70
CA LYS A 31 14.49 -12.70 10.51
C LYS A 31 14.43 -13.15 9.03
N ALA A 32 15.32 -12.65 8.17
CA ALA A 32 15.34 -12.91 6.73
C ALA A 32 14.07 -12.45 5.99
N ARG A 33 13.33 -11.47 6.53
CA ARG A 33 12.21 -10.85 5.84
C ARG A 33 12.73 -9.72 4.96
N ALA A 34 12.28 -9.62 3.71
CA ALA A 34 12.64 -8.52 2.83
C ALA A 34 12.04 -7.22 3.38
N ILE A 35 12.89 -6.27 3.72
CA ILE A 35 12.48 -4.97 4.29
C ILE A 35 12.80 -3.81 3.36
N GLY A 36 13.54 -4.04 2.28
CA GLY A 36 13.74 -3.00 1.28
C GLY A 36 14.28 -3.51 -0.03
N THR A 37 14.13 -2.69 -1.05
CA THR A 37 14.65 -2.89 -2.40
C THR A 37 15.27 -1.61 -2.92
N HIS A 38 16.33 -1.72 -3.69
CA HIS A 38 16.90 -0.59 -4.43
C HIS A 38 17.13 -1.01 -5.87
N SER A 39 16.41 -0.40 -6.80
CA SER A 39 16.53 -0.65 -8.24
C SER A 39 17.12 0.57 -8.90
N ILE A 40 18.36 0.47 -9.40
CA ILE A 40 18.99 1.50 -10.23
C ILE A 40 18.65 1.15 -11.67
N ASN A 41 17.95 2.04 -12.37
CA ASN A 41 17.54 1.80 -13.75
C ASN A 41 18.71 2.02 -14.73
N HIS A 42 18.56 1.53 -15.96
CA HIS A 42 19.56 1.66 -17.03
C HIS A 42 19.81 3.11 -17.51
N LEU A 43 19.10 4.10 -16.97
CA LEU A 43 19.29 5.54 -17.23
C LEU A 43 20.02 6.24 -16.06
N GLY A 44 20.38 5.50 -15.00
CA GLY A 44 21.08 6.02 -13.82
C GLY A 44 20.18 6.60 -12.73
N GLY A 45 18.86 6.66 -12.93
CA GLY A 45 17.91 6.93 -11.84
C GLY A 45 17.65 5.67 -11.00
N TYR A 46 16.75 5.76 -10.04
CA TYR A 46 16.44 4.64 -9.16
C TYR A 46 15.03 4.66 -8.57
N THR A 47 14.60 3.51 -8.08
CA THR A 47 13.50 3.37 -7.12
C THR A 47 14.02 2.63 -5.90
N GLN A 48 13.91 3.23 -4.73
CA GLN A 48 14.21 2.60 -3.44
C GLN A 48 12.92 2.49 -2.64
N THR A 49 12.64 1.31 -2.10
CA THR A 49 11.50 1.10 -1.21
C THR A 49 12.02 0.48 0.08
N GLU A 50 11.61 1.02 1.21
CA GLU A 50 11.95 0.55 2.54
C GLU A 50 10.69 0.39 3.37
N SER A 51 10.62 -0.65 4.18
CA SER A 51 9.44 -0.98 4.98
C SER A 51 9.83 -1.27 6.42
N LYS A 52 9.09 -0.66 7.35
CA LYS A 52 9.12 -1.02 8.76
C LYS A 52 8.05 -2.05 9.02
N LEU A 53 8.46 -3.28 9.28
CA LEU A 53 7.55 -4.37 9.60
C LEU A 53 7.34 -4.50 11.11
N ASP A 54 6.15 -4.91 11.51
CA ASP A 54 5.86 -5.32 12.88
C ASP A 54 6.44 -6.73 13.18
N PHE A 55 6.07 -7.31 14.32
CA PHE A 55 6.50 -8.67 14.66
C PHE A 55 5.92 -9.73 13.71
N ALA A 56 4.65 -9.60 13.32
CA ALA A 56 3.94 -10.51 12.44
C ALA A 56 4.41 -10.43 10.97
N GLY A 57 5.12 -9.36 10.60
CA GLY A 57 5.60 -9.11 9.24
C GLY A 57 4.71 -8.19 8.41
N VAL A 58 3.70 -7.56 9.01
CA VAL A 58 2.90 -6.55 8.32
C VAL A 58 3.60 -5.20 8.36
N ALA A 59 3.51 -4.43 7.28
CA ALA A 59 4.18 -3.14 7.15
C ALA A 59 3.43 -2.06 7.93
N GLN A 60 4.10 -1.39 8.87
CA GLN A 60 3.57 -0.23 9.59
C GLN A 60 3.85 1.07 8.84
N ASN A 61 4.97 1.11 8.13
CA ASN A 61 5.41 2.26 7.35
C ASN A 61 6.18 1.76 6.12
N VAL A 62 5.95 2.41 4.98
CA VAL A 62 6.71 2.19 3.75
C VAL A 62 7.18 3.54 3.21
N VAL A 63 8.45 3.63 2.84
CA VAL A 63 9.04 4.81 2.20
C VAL A 63 9.49 4.40 0.82
N THR A 64 8.97 5.06 -0.20
CA THR A 64 9.43 4.92 -1.58
C THR A 64 10.10 6.20 -2.04
N ARG A 65 11.33 6.09 -2.55
CA ARG A 65 12.10 7.18 -3.14
C ARG A 65 12.31 6.88 -4.61
N HIS A 66 12.05 7.84 -5.47
CA HIS A 66 12.13 7.65 -6.91
C HIS A 66 12.83 8.80 -7.63
N LYS A 67 13.67 8.42 -8.60
CA LYS A 67 14.25 9.29 -9.62
C LYS A 67 14.24 8.55 -10.95
N ARG A 68 13.78 9.20 -12.03
CA ARG A 68 13.91 8.62 -13.38
C ARG A 68 15.36 8.71 -13.88
N LEU A 69 16.00 9.87 -13.77
CA LEU A 69 17.41 10.13 -14.05
C LEU A 69 18.17 10.52 -12.79
N ALA A 70 19.50 10.37 -12.77
CA ALA A 70 20.32 10.77 -11.62
C ALA A 70 20.18 12.28 -11.27
N THR A 71 19.97 13.11 -12.30
CA THR A 71 19.81 14.57 -12.21
C THR A 71 18.40 15.01 -11.80
N ASP A 72 17.41 14.11 -11.84
CA ASP A 72 16.04 14.48 -11.51
C ASP A 72 15.88 14.74 -10.01
N THR A 73 14.93 15.60 -9.70
CA THR A 73 14.46 15.80 -8.32
C THR A 73 13.84 14.51 -7.80
N GLU A 74 14.25 14.12 -6.59
CA GLU A 74 13.69 12.93 -5.92
C GLU A 74 12.21 13.14 -5.59
N THR A 75 11.38 12.16 -5.90
CA THR A 75 10.03 12.04 -5.33
C THR A 75 10.07 11.06 -4.17
N VAL A 76 9.61 11.51 -3.00
CA VAL A 76 9.50 10.69 -1.80
C VAL A 76 8.03 10.45 -1.50
N ILE A 77 7.64 9.19 -1.33
CA ILE A 77 6.29 8.78 -0.96
C ILE A 77 6.41 8.06 0.39
N ILE A 78 5.70 8.55 1.40
CA ILE A 78 5.66 7.94 2.73
C ILE A 78 4.26 7.41 2.97
N GLU A 79 4.13 6.11 3.18
CA GLU A 79 2.88 5.44 3.50
C GLU A 79 2.89 4.96 4.95
N ASN A 80 1.79 5.17 5.66
CA ASN A 80 1.59 4.71 7.03
C ASN A 80 0.33 3.86 7.11
N PHE A 81 0.44 2.76 7.86
CA PHE A 81 -0.62 1.76 8.00
C PHE A 81 -0.92 1.55 9.48
N GLU A 82 -2.20 1.74 9.83
CA GLU A 82 -2.72 1.51 11.16
C GLU A 82 -3.60 0.26 11.11
N TYR A 83 -3.39 -0.66 12.06
CA TYR A 83 -4.10 -1.93 12.14
C TYR A 83 -4.80 -2.05 13.49
N ASP A 84 -5.83 -2.88 13.55
CA ASP A 84 -6.40 -3.30 14.82
C ASP A 84 -5.59 -4.46 15.46
N HIS A 85 -6.01 -4.85 16.66
CA HIS A 85 -5.44 -5.99 17.41
C HIS A 85 -5.45 -7.35 16.68
N GLN A 86 -6.22 -7.51 15.60
CA GLN A 86 -6.30 -8.73 14.78
C GLN A 86 -5.50 -8.59 13.47
N ASN A 87 -4.68 -7.54 13.33
CA ASN A 87 -3.92 -7.21 12.12
C ASN A 87 -4.79 -6.90 10.89
N ARG A 88 -6.02 -6.41 11.08
CA ARG A 88 -6.86 -5.90 9.98
C ARG A 88 -6.57 -4.40 9.78
N LEU A 89 -6.40 -3.98 8.52
CA LEU A 89 -6.02 -2.60 8.17
C LEU A 89 -7.17 -1.63 8.51
N LEU A 90 -6.95 -0.74 9.47
CA LEU A 90 -7.89 0.33 9.83
C LEU A 90 -7.69 1.57 8.97
N VAL A 91 -6.47 2.07 8.85
CA VAL A 91 -6.20 3.31 8.13
C VAL A 91 -4.93 3.20 7.30
N HIS A 92 -4.99 3.67 6.06
CA HIS A 92 -3.84 3.81 5.17
C HIS A 92 -3.72 5.26 4.73
N LYS A 93 -2.59 5.87 5.07
CA LYS A 93 -2.25 7.27 4.74
C LYS A 93 -1.06 7.29 3.81
N HIS A 94 -1.00 8.29 2.94
CA HIS A 94 0.19 8.57 2.14
C HIS A 94 0.57 10.05 2.18
N GLN A 95 1.84 10.34 1.94
CA GLN A 95 2.35 11.69 1.77
C GLN A 95 3.33 11.69 0.61
N VAL A 96 3.14 12.62 -0.33
CA VAL A 96 4.06 12.80 -1.46
C VAL A 96 4.88 14.07 -1.23
N ASN A 97 6.19 13.93 -1.10
CA ASN A 97 7.13 15.01 -0.77
C ASN A 97 6.67 15.76 0.48
N SER A 98 6.60 17.09 0.39
CA SER A 98 6.14 17.98 1.46
C SER A 98 4.65 18.33 1.36
N ASN A 99 3.87 17.63 0.52
CA ASN A 99 2.43 17.86 0.40
C ASN A 99 1.71 17.41 1.68
N PRO A 100 0.45 17.85 1.90
CA PRO A 100 -0.37 17.34 2.98
C PRO A 100 -0.49 15.81 2.95
N VAL A 101 -0.61 15.20 4.12
CA VAL A 101 -0.93 13.78 4.24
C VAL A 101 -2.36 13.56 3.77
N GLU A 102 -2.56 12.60 2.87
CA GLU A 102 -3.90 12.18 2.45
C GLU A 102 -4.22 10.79 3.00
N ILE A 103 -5.48 10.57 3.29
CA ILE A 103 -6.00 9.28 3.73
C ILE A 103 -6.50 8.54 2.50
N LEU A 104 -5.86 7.43 2.15
CA LEU A 104 -6.26 6.61 1.02
C LEU A 104 -7.43 5.71 1.37
N THR A 105 -7.44 5.15 2.58
CA THR A 105 -8.48 4.23 3.02
C THR A 105 -8.66 4.30 4.53
N GLN A 106 -9.92 4.22 4.97
CA GLN A 106 -10.30 3.94 6.36
C GLN A 106 -11.34 2.82 6.35
N ASN A 107 -11.07 1.72 7.04
CA ASN A 107 -11.95 0.57 7.12
C ASN A 107 -12.55 0.42 8.51
N THR A 108 -13.83 0.06 8.54
CA THR A 108 -14.52 -0.43 9.73
C THR A 108 -14.91 -1.87 9.48
N TYR A 109 -14.66 -2.73 10.45
CA TYR A 109 -15.00 -4.15 10.37
C TYR A 109 -16.07 -4.50 11.41
N ASN A 110 -17.00 -5.38 11.05
CA ASN A 110 -17.97 -5.91 11.99
C ASN A 110 -17.34 -6.99 12.90
N GLU A 111 -18.14 -7.50 13.83
CA GLU A 111 -17.77 -8.51 14.84
C GLU A 111 -17.39 -9.86 14.21
N LEU A 112 -17.81 -10.12 12.97
CA LEU A 112 -17.48 -11.32 12.20
C LEU A 112 -16.23 -11.14 11.32
N SER A 113 -15.49 -10.04 11.49
CA SER A 113 -14.31 -9.72 10.69
C SER A 113 -14.56 -9.49 9.20
N GLN A 114 -15.77 -9.02 8.87
CA GLN A 114 -16.11 -8.57 7.53
C GLN A 114 -15.99 -7.05 7.43
N LEU A 115 -15.59 -6.54 6.27
CA LEU A 115 -15.50 -5.11 6.02
C LEU A 115 -16.91 -4.52 6.01
N GLU A 116 -17.28 -3.73 7.01
CA GLU A 116 -18.61 -3.11 7.10
C GLU A 116 -18.67 -1.81 6.29
N SER A 117 -17.64 -0.98 6.41
CA SER A 117 -17.56 0.31 5.72
C SER A 117 -16.13 0.62 5.31
N LYS A 118 -15.98 1.26 4.16
CA LYS A 118 -14.73 1.77 3.62
C LYS A 118 -14.90 3.23 3.22
N LYS A 119 -14.16 4.12 3.87
CA LYS A 119 -13.99 5.51 3.43
C LYS A 119 -12.74 5.63 2.56
N VAL A 120 -12.84 6.37 1.47
CA VAL A 120 -11.76 6.53 0.47
C VAL A 120 -11.46 8.00 0.25
N GLY A 121 -10.18 8.35 0.24
CA GLY A 121 -9.70 9.71 -0.01
C GLY A 121 -10.00 10.69 1.13
N GLY A 122 -9.43 11.88 1.02
CA GLY A 122 -9.64 13.01 1.93
C GLY A 122 -8.39 13.35 2.74
N ILE A 123 -8.34 14.58 3.26
CA ILE A 123 -7.24 15.10 4.10
C ILE A 123 -7.56 15.04 5.59
N SER A 124 -8.79 14.64 5.95
CA SER A 124 -9.23 14.49 7.34
C SER A 124 -10.09 13.24 7.49
N VAL A 125 -10.04 12.62 8.68
CA VAL A 125 -10.78 11.39 9.02
C VAL A 125 -12.29 11.55 8.83
N GLY A 126 -12.80 12.77 9.08
CA GLY A 126 -14.24 13.07 9.05
C GLY A 126 -14.79 13.43 7.67
N THR A 127 -13.95 13.73 6.68
CA THR A 127 -14.38 14.25 5.37
C THR A 127 -13.81 13.42 4.22
N PRO A 128 -14.26 12.16 4.08
CA PRO A 128 -13.79 11.33 2.98
C PRO A 128 -14.36 11.80 1.64
N LEU A 129 -13.68 11.45 0.54
CA LEU A 129 -14.21 11.71 -0.79
C LEU A 129 -15.38 10.78 -1.12
N GLN A 130 -15.33 9.54 -0.62
CA GLN A 130 -16.40 8.55 -0.75
C GLN A 130 -16.50 7.67 0.50
N GLN A 131 -17.72 7.19 0.78
CA GLN A 131 -17.98 6.13 1.75
C GLN A 131 -18.73 4.99 1.06
N ILE A 132 -18.24 3.77 1.26
CA ILE A 132 -18.76 2.54 0.69
C ILE A 132 -19.17 1.63 1.84
N ASP A 133 -20.46 1.30 1.93
CA ASP A 133 -20.98 0.40 2.97
C ASP A 133 -21.31 -0.96 2.35
N TYR A 134 -20.95 -2.03 3.05
CA TYR A 134 -21.11 -3.40 2.58
C TYR A 134 -22.14 -4.13 3.44
N LYS A 135 -22.95 -4.99 2.82
CA LYS A 135 -23.82 -5.93 3.52
C LYS A 135 -23.60 -7.34 3.01
N TYR A 136 -23.83 -8.30 3.91
CA TYR A 136 -23.57 -9.71 3.70
C TYR A 136 -24.82 -10.53 4.08
N ASN A 137 -24.97 -11.72 3.50
CA ASN A 137 -25.91 -12.71 3.98
C ASN A 137 -25.31 -13.55 5.13
N ILE A 138 -26.10 -14.45 5.70
CA ILE A 138 -25.67 -15.36 6.79
C ILE A 138 -24.53 -16.31 6.42
N ARG A 139 -24.27 -16.52 5.11
CA ARG A 139 -23.15 -17.32 4.61
C ARG A 139 -21.89 -16.48 4.35
N GLY A 140 -21.95 -15.18 4.65
CA GLY A 140 -20.85 -14.24 4.43
C GLY A 140 -20.68 -13.77 2.99
N TRP A 141 -21.64 -14.04 2.09
CA TRP A 141 -21.58 -13.52 0.73
C TRP A 141 -22.05 -12.07 0.70
N MET A 142 -21.31 -11.20 0.02
CA MET A 142 -21.66 -9.79 -0.14
C MET A 142 -22.92 -9.68 -0.98
N THR A 143 -23.97 -9.10 -0.41
CA THR A 143 -25.28 -8.92 -1.06
C THR A 143 -25.52 -7.51 -1.52
N LYS A 144 -24.83 -6.52 -0.95
CA LYS A 144 -25.07 -5.11 -1.27
C LYS A 144 -23.82 -4.26 -1.06
N ILE A 145 -23.59 -3.35 -2.00
CA ILE A 145 -22.69 -2.21 -1.83
C ILE A 145 -23.52 -0.95 -1.93
N ASN A 146 -23.51 -0.13 -0.87
CA ASN A 146 -24.36 1.05 -0.72
C ASN A 146 -25.84 0.75 -0.92
N ASP A 147 -26.73 1.70 -0.70
CA ASP A 147 -28.14 1.50 -1.06
C ASP A 147 -28.37 1.98 -2.50
N PRO A 148 -28.56 1.09 -3.48
CA PRO A 148 -28.85 1.51 -4.86
C PRO A 148 -30.16 2.30 -4.98
N ALA A 149 -31.10 2.14 -4.03
CA ALA A 149 -32.33 2.93 -4.00
C ALA A 149 -32.13 4.32 -3.39
N ASN A 150 -31.06 4.53 -2.61
CA ASN A 150 -30.76 5.80 -1.98
C ASN A 150 -29.25 6.01 -1.78
N LEU A 151 -28.61 6.62 -2.78
CA LEU A 151 -27.17 6.83 -2.77
C LEU A 151 -26.69 7.92 -1.81
N ASN A 152 -27.51 8.90 -1.42
CA ASN A 152 -27.14 9.98 -0.48
C ASN A 152 -25.73 10.58 -0.73
N GLY A 153 -25.39 10.91 -1.98
CA GLY A 153 -24.09 11.49 -2.35
C GLY A 153 -22.96 10.47 -2.63
N LYS A 154 -23.25 9.17 -2.53
CA LYS A 154 -22.32 8.11 -2.95
C LYS A 154 -22.35 7.93 -4.46
N LEU A 155 -21.21 7.59 -5.05
CA LEU A 155 -21.06 7.52 -6.51
C LEU A 155 -21.71 6.29 -7.15
N PHE A 156 -21.85 5.20 -6.41
CA PHE A 156 -22.37 3.95 -6.94
C PHE A 156 -23.01 3.09 -5.84
N GLY A 157 -23.86 2.16 -6.25
CA GLY A 157 -24.39 1.10 -5.40
C GLY A 157 -25.01 -0.02 -6.22
N TYR A 158 -25.09 -1.21 -5.65
CA TYR A 158 -25.76 -2.35 -6.27
C TYR A 158 -26.23 -3.38 -5.23
N GLU A 159 -27.16 -4.23 -5.64
CA GLU A 159 -27.69 -5.34 -4.86
C GLU A 159 -27.61 -6.64 -5.67
N ILE A 160 -27.11 -7.71 -5.06
CA ILE A 160 -26.94 -9.03 -5.66
C ILE A 160 -27.92 -9.99 -4.98
N LYS A 161 -28.65 -10.74 -5.81
CA LYS A 161 -29.48 -11.88 -5.37
C LYS A 161 -28.78 -13.16 -5.81
N TYR A 162 -28.50 -14.02 -4.83
CA TYR A 162 -27.89 -15.35 -5.02
C TYR A 162 -28.96 -16.44 -5.09
#